data_AF-A0AAN6PK97-F1
#
_entry.id   AF-A0AAN6PK97-F1
#
_cell.length_a   1.000
_cell.length_b   1.000
_cell.length_c   1.000
_cell.angle_alpha   90.00
_cell.angle_beta   90.00
_cell.angle_gamma   90.00
#
_symmetry.space_group_name_H-M   'P 1'
#
loop_
_entity.id
_entity.type
_entity.pdbx_description
1 polymer ?
#
loop_
_entity_poly.entity_id
_entity_poly.type
_entity_poly.pdbx_seq_one_letter_code
_entity_poly.pdbx_strand_id
1 'polypeptide(L)'
;MSVNTDPSTGRISSVSARIDLVSEDLRYALRGGSPLKTTPVTPCTITITINKTPLNVTFPLPVLTNTLKTRIARTSSYIKLIATILPVPATHPSPTFTATLLFTPSQSPNNSNTPIPLCWTTPYTRLSQLPILSITTTTTTTTTTSPSSPLSTLLQVHLNQLPLRRRPPSERARLAIKKSLHNLFEQHAGIGSLRPAGTYGHRPGKSGECVFTLLDSSPDGDRGVDIIVFVSSMRLDLARRSVLLDCAVLALTPGIMVRLGEMRFWERVMSPSEGVVIFKVGGRR
;
A
#
# COMPACT_ATOMS: atom_id res chain seq x y z
N MET A 1 19.32 7.10 15.57
CA MET A 1 19.14 5.65 15.36
C MET A 1 20.39 5.12 14.65
N SER A 2 20.80 3.87 14.88
CA SER A 2 21.96 3.28 14.19
C SER A 2 21.63 1.89 13.67
N VAL A 3 22.33 1.46 12.64
CA VAL A 3 22.09 0.21 11.92
C VAL A 3 23.36 -0.64 11.96
N ASN A 4 23.20 -1.95 12.13
CA ASN A 4 24.29 -2.91 12.01
C ASN A 4 24.10 -3.73 10.73
N THR A 5 25.15 -3.89 9.96
CA THR A 5 25.16 -4.67 8.72
C THR A 5 25.96 -5.93 8.91
N ASP A 6 25.46 -7.04 8.38
CA ASP A 6 26.24 -8.27 8.27
C ASP A 6 27.30 -8.09 7.17
N PRO A 7 28.61 -8.19 7.51
CA PRO A 7 29.69 -7.98 6.57
C PRO A 7 29.72 -9.01 5.44
N SER A 8 29.15 -10.21 5.65
CA SER A 8 29.16 -11.28 4.65
C SER A 8 28.07 -11.11 3.59
N THR A 9 26.91 -10.56 3.96
CA THR A 9 25.76 -10.41 3.07
C THR A 9 25.49 -8.97 2.63
N GLY A 10 26.13 -7.99 3.28
CA GLY A 10 25.84 -6.56 3.10
C GLY A 10 24.44 -6.15 3.55
N ARG A 11 23.69 -7.06 4.19
CA ARG A 11 22.31 -6.82 4.62
C ARG A 11 22.29 -6.23 6.03
N ILE A 12 21.24 -5.46 6.31
CA ILE A 12 21.00 -4.98 7.65
C ILE A 12 20.61 -6.15 8.56
N SER A 13 21.39 -6.39 9.61
CA SER A 13 21.14 -7.46 10.59
C SER A 13 20.30 -6.97 11.77
N SER A 14 20.59 -5.77 12.28
CA SER A 14 19.88 -5.20 13.41
C SER A 14 19.83 -3.69 13.35
N VAL A 15 18.84 -3.12 14.03
CA VAL A 15 18.66 -1.69 14.19
C VAL A 15 18.63 -1.36 15.67
N SER A 16 19.18 -0.20 16.03
CA SER A 16 19.12 0.30 17.40
C SER A 16 18.63 1.74 17.49
N ALA A 17 17.67 1.96 18.38
CA ALA A 17 17.11 3.26 18.69
C ALA A 17 17.58 3.70 20.07
N ARG A 18 18.20 4.88 20.16
CA ARG A 18 18.54 5.52 21.42
C ARG A 18 17.53 6.63 21.68
N ILE A 19 16.96 6.63 22.86
CA ILE A 19 16.05 7.65 23.37
C ILE A 19 16.74 8.28 24.58
N ASP A 20 17.12 9.54 24.42
CA ASP A 20 17.62 10.35 25.54
C ASP A 20 16.41 11.00 26.23
N LEU A 21 16.29 10.81 27.54
CA LEU A 21 15.16 11.34 28.31
C LEU A 21 15.42 12.81 28.63
N VAL A 22 14.55 13.68 28.10
CA VAL A 22 14.63 15.14 28.33
C VAL A 22 13.80 15.57 29.54
N SER A 23 12.67 14.91 29.81
CA SER A 23 11.81 15.21 30.97
C SER A 23 12.50 14.82 32.27
N GLU A 24 12.64 15.77 33.20
CA GLU A 24 13.26 15.50 34.50
C GLU A 24 12.52 14.43 35.29
N ASP A 25 11.18 14.42 35.28
CA ASP A 25 10.39 13.39 35.96
C ASP A 25 10.75 11.98 35.48
N LEU A 26 10.93 11.80 34.17
CA LEU A 26 11.35 10.53 33.59
C LEU A 26 12.82 10.20 33.91
N ARG A 27 13.70 11.20 33.97
CA ARG A 27 15.10 11.01 34.39
C ARG A 27 15.19 10.59 35.84
N TYR A 28 14.45 11.24 36.74
CA TYR A 28 14.34 10.90 38.16
C TYR A 28 13.74 9.50 38.33
N ALA A 29 12.66 9.17 37.63
CA ALA A 29 12.07 7.83 37.68
C ALA A 29 13.06 6.75 37.21
N LEU A 30 13.81 7.00 36.13
CA LEU A 30 14.79 6.03 35.61
C LEU A 30 15.99 5.87 36.56
N ARG A 31 16.48 6.97 37.15
CA ARG A 31 17.56 6.97 38.15
C ARG A 31 17.15 6.29 39.44
N GLY A 32 15.91 6.51 39.89
CA GLY A 32 15.29 5.86 41.04
C GLY A 32 14.99 4.37 40.84
N GLY A 33 15.36 3.79 39.69
CA GLY A 33 15.22 2.36 39.43
C GLY A 33 13.81 1.92 39.05
N SER A 34 12.94 2.84 38.59
CA SER A 34 11.58 2.52 38.15
C SER A 34 11.60 1.38 37.12
N PRO A 35 10.68 0.39 37.24
CA PRO A 35 10.60 -0.71 36.30
C PRO A 35 10.24 -0.19 34.91
N LEU A 36 10.96 -0.68 33.92
CA LEU A 36 10.74 -0.35 32.51
C LEU A 36 10.07 -1.55 31.83
N LYS A 37 8.91 -1.31 31.23
CA LYS A 37 8.19 -2.32 30.45
C LYS A 37 8.26 -1.96 28.97
N THR A 38 8.63 -2.92 28.13
CA THR A 38 8.58 -2.77 26.67
C THR A 38 7.47 -3.65 26.11
N THR A 39 6.57 -3.07 25.33
CA THR A 39 5.48 -3.79 24.66
C THR A 39 5.47 -3.46 23.17
N PRO A 40 5.49 -4.46 22.27
CA PRO A 40 5.26 -4.21 20.85
C PRO A 40 3.81 -3.75 20.64
N VAL A 41 3.62 -2.69 19.86
CA VAL A 41 2.29 -2.26 19.40
C VAL A 41 2.09 -2.72 17.96
N THR A 42 3.14 -2.59 17.15
CA THR A 42 3.17 -3.00 15.75
C THR A 42 4.53 -3.59 15.44
N PRO A 43 4.72 -4.22 14.28
CA PRO A 43 6.04 -4.70 13.84
C PRO A 43 7.11 -3.61 13.79
N CYS A 44 6.71 -2.35 13.67
CA CYS A 44 7.63 -1.21 13.58
C CYS A 44 7.63 -0.35 14.85
N THR A 45 6.64 -0.48 15.74
CA THR A 45 6.49 0.41 16.90
C THR A 45 6.52 -0.36 18.21
N ILE A 46 7.38 0.09 19.11
CA ILE A 46 7.52 -0.45 20.47
C ILE A 46 7.22 0.67 21.45
N THR A 47 6.32 0.41 22.39
CA THR A 47 6.05 1.31 23.50
C THR A 47 6.94 0.94 24.68
N ILE A 48 7.63 1.93 25.23
CA ILE A 48 8.37 1.87 26.48
C ILE A 48 7.52 2.56 27.55
N THR A 49 7.17 1.87 28.62
CA THR A 49 6.47 2.47 29.76
C THR A 49 7.43 2.66 30.93
N ILE A 50 7.60 3.91 31.37
CA ILE A 50 8.39 4.30 32.55
C ILE A 50 7.42 4.97 33.52
N ASN A 51 7.28 4.44 34.74
CA ASN A 51 6.35 4.98 35.74
C ASN A 51 4.96 5.37 35.17
N LYS A 52 4.32 4.43 34.46
CA LYS A 52 3.03 4.60 33.77
C LYS A 52 3.00 5.59 32.59
N THR A 53 4.13 6.23 32.25
CA THR A 53 4.23 7.12 31.09
C THR A 53 4.67 6.32 29.85
N PRO A 54 3.85 6.23 28.79
CA PRO A 54 4.20 5.54 27.57
C PRO A 54 5.04 6.43 26.62
N LEU A 55 6.10 5.86 26.06
CA LEU A 55 6.96 6.46 25.04
C LEU A 55 7.00 5.54 23.83
N ASN A 56 6.59 6.03 22.66
CA ASN A 56 6.59 5.24 21.43
C ASN A 56 7.90 5.40 20.67
N VAL A 57 8.49 4.27 20.29
CA VAL A 57 9.69 4.20 19.47
C VAL A 57 9.34 3.49 18.18
N THR A 58 9.47 4.20 17.06
CA THR A 58 9.17 3.67 15.73
C THR A 58 10.44 3.41 14.95
N PHE A 59 10.61 2.16 14.53
CA PHE A 59 11.64 1.70 13.60
C PHE A 59 11.17 1.90 12.15
N PRO A 60 12.09 2.23 11.23
CA PRO A 60 11.76 2.41 9.82
C PRO A 60 11.46 1.08 9.10
N LEU A 61 11.77 -0.06 9.74
CA LEU A 61 11.62 -1.40 9.20
C LEU A 61 11.01 -2.32 10.27
N PRO A 62 10.23 -3.34 9.87
CA PRO A 62 9.71 -4.34 10.81
C PRO A 62 10.83 -5.04 11.56
N VAL A 63 10.70 -5.11 12.88
CA VAL A 63 11.66 -5.76 13.78
C VAL A 63 11.04 -6.99 14.43
N LEU A 64 11.89 -7.95 14.76
CA LEU A 64 11.52 -9.17 15.45
C LEU A 64 11.43 -8.89 16.97
N THR A 65 10.21 -8.84 17.51
CA THR A 65 9.98 -8.57 18.95
C THR A 65 10.72 -9.53 19.88
N ASN A 66 10.80 -10.82 19.53
CA ASN A 66 11.52 -11.82 20.33
C ASN A 66 13.04 -11.58 20.41
N THR A 67 13.59 -10.75 19.52
CA THR A 67 15.01 -10.35 19.55
C THR A 67 15.25 -9.00 20.22
N LEU A 68 14.19 -8.35 20.71
CA LEU A 68 14.27 -7.03 21.34
C LEU A 68 15.12 -7.09 22.61
N LYS A 69 16.20 -6.31 22.61
CA LYS A 69 17.06 -6.08 23.77
C LYS A 69 16.95 -4.63 24.19
N THR A 70 16.67 -4.40 25.46
CA THR A 70 16.61 -3.06 26.05
C THR A 70 17.82 -2.84 26.94
N ARG A 71 18.60 -1.80 26.64
CA ARG A 71 19.71 -1.34 27.49
C ARG A 71 19.31 -0.04 28.17
N ILE A 72 19.53 0.03 29.47
CA ILE A 72 19.15 1.16 30.30
C ILE A 72 20.41 1.76 30.91
N ALA A 73 20.65 3.04 30.65
CA ALA A 73 21.72 3.78 31.31
C ALA A 73 21.09 4.78 32.26
N ARG A 74 21.06 4.44 33.56
CA ARG A 74 20.37 5.21 34.59
C ARG A 74 21.08 6.54 34.88
N THR A 75 22.40 6.52 35.01
CA THR A 75 23.22 7.70 35.32
C THR A 75 23.12 8.77 34.22
N SER A 76 23.28 8.35 32.96
CA SER A 76 23.21 9.20 31.77
C SER A 76 21.80 9.32 31.18
N SER A 77 20.80 8.74 31.83
CA SER A 77 19.37 8.85 31.51
C SER A 77 18.98 8.57 30.05
N TYR A 78 19.53 7.52 29.45
CA TYR A 78 19.11 7.07 28.12
C TYR A 78 18.66 5.61 28.10
N ILE A 79 17.79 5.31 27.15
CA ILE A 79 17.32 3.95 26.87
C ILE A 79 17.72 3.61 25.43
N LYS A 80 18.30 2.44 25.22
CA LYS A 80 18.65 1.95 23.89
C LYS A 80 17.90 0.64 23.61
N LEU A 81 17.03 0.66 22.62
CA LEU A 81 16.40 -0.54 22.07
C LEU A 81 17.26 -1.08 20.94
N ILE A 82 17.49 -2.39 20.91
CA ILE A 82 18.20 -3.10 19.85
C ILE A 82 17.31 -4.26 19.39
N ALA A 83 17.01 -4.34 18.11
CA ALA A 83 16.20 -5.42 17.57
C ALA A 83 16.70 -5.87 16.21
N THR A 84 16.55 -7.15 15.90
CA THR A 84 16.88 -7.74 14.60
C THR A 84 15.81 -7.35 13.59
N ILE A 85 16.23 -6.96 12.39
CA ILE A 85 15.28 -6.65 11.30
C ILE A 85 14.72 -7.95 10.76
N LEU A 86 13.43 -7.97 10.43
CA LEU A 86 12.84 -9.12 9.75
C LEU A 86 13.42 -9.23 8.32
N PRO A 87 14.17 -10.31 7.99
CA PRO A 87 14.93 -10.37 6.73
C PRO A 87 14.05 -10.40 5.48
N VAL A 88 12.89 -11.06 5.57
CA VAL A 88 11.93 -11.16 4.47
C VAL A 88 10.53 -10.86 5.03
N PRO A 89 10.14 -9.58 5.09
CA PRO A 89 8.84 -9.20 5.64
C PRO A 89 7.66 -9.78 4.85
N ALA A 90 7.86 -10.05 3.55
CA ALA A 90 6.87 -10.61 2.65
C ALA A 90 6.43 -12.05 2.98
N THR A 91 7.29 -12.84 3.65
CA THR A 91 7.00 -14.25 3.99
C THR A 91 6.43 -14.41 5.39
N HIS A 92 6.31 -13.33 6.15
CA HIS A 92 5.78 -13.40 7.50
C HIS A 92 4.26 -13.63 7.47
N PRO A 93 3.72 -14.55 8.29
CA PRO A 93 2.30 -14.92 8.23
C PRO A 93 1.36 -13.76 8.61
N SER A 94 1.86 -12.81 9.40
CA SER A 94 1.06 -11.65 9.82
C SER A 94 1.09 -10.51 8.77
N PRO A 95 -0.07 -9.99 8.35
CA PRO A 95 -0.16 -8.96 7.31
C PRO A 95 0.48 -7.64 7.72
N THR A 96 0.58 -7.33 9.02
CA THR A 96 1.22 -6.11 9.54
C THR A 96 2.72 -6.06 9.29
N PHE A 97 3.38 -7.18 8.99
CA PHE A 97 4.81 -7.19 8.62
C PHE A 97 5.06 -6.94 7.14
N THR A 98 4.03 -7.09 6.31
CA THR A 98 4.18 -6.99 4.86
C THR A 98 4.04 -5.57 4.30
N ALA A 99 3.51 -4.64 5.11
CA ALA A 99 3.47 -3.22 4.83
C ALA A 99 4.01 -2.49 6.06
N THR A 100 4.91 -1.54 5.86
CA THR A 100 5.39 -0.66 6.94
C THR A 100 4.26 0.30 7.32
N LEU A 101 3.28 -0.19 8.06
CA LEU A 101 2.14 0.59 8.52
C LEU A 101 2.51 1.34 9.79
N LEU A 102 2.50 2.66 9.69
CA LEU A 102 2.34 3.53 10.84
C LEU A 102 0.89 3.51 11.29
N PHE A 103 0.70 3.71 12.58
CA PHE A 103 -0.60 3.93 13.18
C PHE A 103 -0.54 5.31 13.82
N THR A 104 -1.06 6.30 13.11
CA THR A 104 -1.15 7.66 13.67
C THR A 104 -2.41 7.76 14.53
N PRO A 105 -2.35 8.42 15.71
CA PRO A 105 -3.55 8.73 16.45
C PRO A 105 -4.49 9.53 15.54
N SER A 106 -5.71 9.05 15.41
CA SER A 106 -6.75 9.64 14.57
C SER A 106 -7.05 11.06 15.03
N GLN A 107 -6.97 12.03 14.13
CA GLN A 107 -7.58 13.36 14.29
C GLN A 107 -9.00 13.38 13.66
N SER A 108 -9.68 12.23 13.63
CA SER A 108 -11.05 12.18 13.12
C SER A 108 -11.96 13.02 14.02
N PRO A 109 -12.82 13.88 13.44
CA PRO A 109 -13.80 14.66 14.21
C PRO A 109 -14.77 13.79 15.02
N ASN A 110 -14.84 12.49 14.75
CA ASN A 110 -15.81 11.58 15.33
C ASN A 110 -15.33 10.91 16.64
N ASN A 111 -14.18 11.34 17.19
CA ASN A 111 -13.63 10.87 18.47
C ASN A 111 -13.44 9.34 18.54
N SER A 112 -13.40 8.64 17.40
CA SER A 112 -12.96 7.26 17.35
C SER A 112 -11.44 7.26 17.48
N ASN A 113 -10.95 6.88 18.65
CA ASN A 113 -9.53 6.70 18.96
C ASN A 113 -8.88 5.53 18.14
N THR A 114 -9.52 5.13 17.04
CA THR A 114 -9.06 4.11 16.10
C THR A 114 -7.87 4.67 15.32
N PRO A 115 -6.66 4.12 15.50
CA PRO A 115 -5.49 4.61 14.78
C PRO A 115 -5.64 4.39 13.28
N ILE A 116 -5.29 5.39 12.49
CA ILE A 116 -5.38 5.31 11.03
C ILE A 116 -4.10 4.62 10.52
N PRO A 117 -4.20 3.50 9.78
CA PRO A 117 -3.05 2.86 9.19
C PRO A 117 -2.52 3.72 8.03
N LEU A 118 -1.28 4.14 8.13
CA LEU A 118 -0.61 4.99 7.15
C LEU A 118 0.65 4.25 6.67
N CYS A 119 0.74 3.94 5.38
CA CYS A 119 1.95 3.30 4.88
C CYS A 119 3.10 4.31 4.94
N TRP A 120 4.18 3.98 5.66
CA TRP A 120 5.36 4.85 5.85
C TRP A 120 5.97 5.28 4.51
N THR A 121 5.87 4.43 3.49
CA THR A 121 6.39 4.71 2.15
C THR A 121 5.43 5.48 1.25
N THR A 122 4.21 5.82 1.71
CA THR A 122 3.29 6.61 0.90
C THR A 122 3.86 8.03 0.70
N PRO A 123 4.15 8.44 -0.54
CA PRO A 123 4.66 9.77 -0.79
C PRO A 123 3.58 10.81 -0.52
N TYR A 124 3.88 11.78 0.35
CA TYR A 124 3.03 12.95 0.54
C TYR A 124 3.16 13.87 -0.68
N THR A 125 2.21 13.76 -1.60
CA THR A 125 2.12 14.55 -2.84
C THR A 125 0.86 15.40 -2.81
N ARG A 126 0.99 16.68 -3.14
CA ARG A 126 -0.18 17.55 -3.34
C ARG A 126 -0.68 17.35 -4.76
N LEU A 127 -1.71 16.54 -4.94
CA LEU A 127 -2.26 16.21 -6.26
C LEU A 127 -2.64 17.44 -7.08
N SER A 128 -3.17 18.49 -6.43
CA SER A 128 -3.55 19.76 -7.07
C SER A 128 -2.39 20.53 -7.69
N GLN A 129 -1.15 20.27 -7.27
CA GLN A 129 0.04 20.94 -7.76
C GLN A 129 0.77 20.13 -8.85
N LEU A 130 0.34 18.89 -9.10
CA LEU A 130 0.98 18.04 -10.08
C LEU A 130 0.39 18.30 -11.47
N PRO A 131 1.23 18.41 -12.51
CA PRO A 131 0.75 18.56 -13.88
C PRO A 131 -0.09 17.36 -14.30
N ILE A 132 -1.24 17.64 -14.92
CA ILE A 132 -2.10 16.64 -15.52
C ILE A 132 -1.50 16.24 -16.87
N LEU A 133 -1.33 14.94 -17.08
CA LEU A 133 -0.93 14.38 -18.36
C LEU A 133 -2.16 14.34 -19.28
N SER A 134 -2.13 15.14 -20.35
CA SER A 134 -3.16 15.09 -21.38
C SER A 134 -2.91 13.89 -22.28
N ILE A 135 -3.70 12.84 -22.10
CA ILE A 135 -3.66 11.62 -22.91
C ILE A 135 -4.62 11.82 -24.10
N THR A 136 -4.37 12.87 -24.90
CA THR A 136 -5.06 13.06 -26.17
C THR A 136 -4.28 12.30 -27.24
N THR A 137 -4.81 11.18 -27.69
CA THR A 137 -4.22 10.33 -28.72
C THR A 137 -4.05 11.10 -30.04
N THR A 138 -2.84 11.55 -30.33
CA THR A 138 -2.41 11.83 -31.70
C THR A 138 -2.07 10.51 -32.38
N THR A 139 -2.92 10.14 -33.34
CA THR A 139 -2.63 9.37 -34.57
C THR A 139 -1.59 8.25 -34.50
N THR A 140 -2.10 7.01 -34.67
CA THR A 140 -1.55 5.98 -35.57
C THR A 140 -0.05 6.08 -35.88
N THR A 141 0.79 5.67 -34.94
CA THR A 141 2.10 5.11 -35.28
C THR A 141 2.24 3.77 -34.58
N THR A 142 1.93 2.73 -35.35
CA THR A 142 2.49 1.39 -35.17
C THR A 142 4.01 1.52 -35.05
N THR A 143 4.60 0.71 -34.15
CA THR A 143 6.03 0.64 -33.84
C THR A 143 6.56 1.74 -32.91
N THR A 144 6.51 1.48 -31.60
CA THR A 144 7.71 1.24 -30.78
C THR A 144 7.25 0.76 -29.41
N THR A 145 7.75 -0.41 -29.01
CA THR A 145 7.95 -0.89 -27.63
C THR A 145 7.18 -0.13 -26.54
N SER A 146 6.15 -0.77 -25.99
CA SER A 146 5.36 -0.29 -24.85
C SER A 146 6.23 0.43 -23.81
N PRO A 147 5.97 1.70 -23.47
CA PRO A 147 6.63 2.39 -22.37
C PRO A 147 6.05 1.93 -21.02
N SER A 148 5.76 0.64 -20.85
CA SER A 148 5.34 0.03 -19.57
C SER A 148 6.51 -0.18 -18.60
N SER A 149 7.72 0.22 -18.99
CA SER A 149 8.97 -0.10 -18.30
C SER A 149 9.30 0.64 -17.00
N PRO A 150 8.78 1.83 -16.64
CA PRO A 150 9.16 2.43 -15.35
C PRO A 150 8.36 1.86 -14.17
N LEU A 151 7.20 1.24 -14.40
CA LEU A 151 6.35 0.67 -13.33
C LEU A 151 6.62 -0.82 -13.07
N SER A 152 7.33 -1.50 -13.96
CA SER A 152 7.74 -2.89 -13.77
C SER A 152 9.00 -2.95 -12.91
N THR A 153 8.83 -3.13 -11.60
CA THR A 153 9.94 -3.45 -10.70
C THR A 153 10.65 -4.72 -11.21
N LEU A 154 11.97 -4.87 -11.06
CA LEU A 154 12.68 -6.13 -11.37
C LEU A 154 12.04 -7.36 -10.70
N LEU A 155 11.46 -7.17 -9.52
CA LEU A 155 10.63 -8.16 -8.83
C LEU A 155 9.42 -8.60 -9.66
N GLN A 156 8.75 -7.71 -10.41
CA GLN A 156 7.63 -8.04 -11.28
C GLN A 156 8.03 -8.90 -12.47
N VAL A 157 9.18 -8.61 -13.10
CA VAL A 157 9.74 -9.44 -14.19
C VAL A 157 10.02 -10.84 -13.66
N HIS A 158 10.68 -10.95 -12.51
CA HIS A 158 10.96 -12.23 -11.87
C HIS A 158 9.69 -12.97 -11.41
N LEU A 159 8.72 -12.26 -10.81
CA LEU A 159 7.47 -12.85 -10.34
C LEU A 159 6.55 -13.29 -11.48
N ASN A 160 6.62 -12.64 -12.65
CA ASN A 160 5.87 -12.99 -13.86
C ASN A 160 6.43 -14.21 -14.59
N GLN A 161 7.72 -14.53 -14.40
CA GLN A 161 8.37 -15.71 -14.98
C GLN A 161 8.10 -17.00 -14.18
N LEU A 162 7.58 -16.89 -12.96
CA LEU A 162 7.31 -18.03 -12.09
C LEU A 162 5.85 -18.48 -12.18
N PRO A 163 5.58 -19.80 -12.25
CA PRO A 163 4.22 -20.32 -12.37
C PRO A 163 3.38 -19.97 -11.13
N LEU A 164 2.23 -19.32 -11.35
CA LEU A 164 1.27 -18.87 -10.32
C LEU A 164 0.81 -20.00 -9.38
N ARG A 165 0.91 -21.26 -9.81
CA ARG A 165 0.36 -22.44 -9.14
C ARG A 165 1.14 -22.87 -7.87
N ARG A 166 2.39 -22.43 -7.69
CA ARG A 166 3.21 -22.77 -6.51
C ARG A 166 3.11 -21.76 -5.34
N ARG A 167 2.31 -20.71 -5.48
CA ARG A 167 2.26 -19.60 -4.52
C ARG A 167 1.14 -19.74 -3.48
N PRO A 168 1.35 -19.28 -2.24
CA PRO A 168 0.29 -19.19 -1.25
C PRO A 168 -0.84 -18.25 -1.75
N PRO A 169 -2.09 -18.49 -1.34
CA PRO A 169 -3.26 -17.70 -1.77
C PRO A 169 -3.08 -16.18 -1.59
N SER A 170 -2.47 -15.75 -0.49
CA SER A 170 -2.21 -14.34 -0.18
C SER A 170 -1.26 -13.66 -1.17
N GLU A 171 -0.22 -14.37 -1.63
CA GLU A 171 0.72 -13.85 -2.63
C GLU A 171 0.07 -13.76 -4.02
N ARG A 172 -0.78 -14.75 -4.36
CA ARG A 172 -1.55 -14.72 -5.61
C ARG A 172 -2.50 -13.52 -5.63
N ALA A 173 -3.26 -13.28 -4.56
CA ALA A 173 -4.16 -12.13 -4.45
C ALA A 173 -3.41 -10.80 -4.62
N ARG A 174 -2.26 -10.63 -3.95
CA ARG A 174 -1.42 -9.44 -4.08
C ARG A 174 -0.92 -9.20 -5.49
N LEU A 175 -0.43 -10.26 -6.14
CA LEU A 175 0.04 -10.17 -7.51
C LEU A 175 -1.11 -9.85 -8.46
N ALA A 176 -2.30 -10.40 -8.20
CA ALA A 176 -3.48 -10.15 -9.00
C ALA A 176 -3.94 -8.68 -8.87
N ILE A 177 -4.03 -8.15 -7.64
CA ILE A 177 -4.31 -6.73 -7.40
C ILE A 177 -3.26 -5.84 -8.09
N LYS A 178 -1.96 -6.17 -7.94
CA LYS A 178 -0.88 -5.41 -8.58
C LYS A 178 -1.03 -5.40 -10.11
N LYS A 179 -1.36 -6.54 -10.72
CA LYS A 179 -1.60 -6.65 -12.16
C LYS A 179 -2.83 -5.85 -12.58
N SER A 180 -3.93 -5.90 -11.82
CA SER A 180 -5.12 -5.12 -12.11
C SER A 180 -4.84 -3.61 -12.06
N LEU A 181 -4.09 -3.14 -11.07
CA LEU A 181 -3.67 -1.74 -10.99
C LEU A 181 -2.79 -1.35 -12.17
N HIS A 182 -1.81 -2.18 -12.53
CA HIS A 182 -0.96 -1.93 -13.69
C HIS A 182 -1.78 -1.80 -14.99
N ASN A 183 -2.71 -2.74 -15.22
CA ASN A 183 -3.59 -2.72 -16.38
C ASN A 183 -4.50 -1.48 -16.40
N LEU A 184 -4.93 -1.01 -15.23
CA LEU A 184 -5.73 0.20 -15.09
C LEU A 184 -4.95 1.45 -15.54
N PHE A 185 -3.66 1.57 -15.17
CA PHE A 185 -2.80 2.63 -15.68
C PHE A 185 -2.59 2.54 -17.19
N GLU A 186 -2.34 1.34 -17.72
CA GLU A 186 -2.13 1.11 -19.16
C GLU A 186 -3.37 1.49 -19.97
N GLN A 187 -4.56 1.00 -19.57
CA GLN A 187 -5.81 1.29 -20.24
C GLN A 187 -6.18 2.77 -20.20
N HIS A 188 -6.04 3.43 -19.04
CA HIS A 188 -6.30 4.86 -18.94
C HIS A 188 -5.31 5.69 -19.79
N ALA A 189 -4.05 5.25 -19.90
CA ALA A 189 -3.06 5.84 -20.79
C ALA A 189 -3.28 5.53 -22.28
N GLY A 190 -4.24 4.65 -22.63
CA GLY A 190 -4.43 4.17 -24.00
C GLY A 190 -3.30 3.29 -24.52
N ILE A 191 -2.45 2.76 -23.62
CA ILE A 191 -1.32 1.88 -23.94
C ILE A 191 -1.79 0.44 -23.73
N GLY A 192 -1.66 -0.43 -24.73
CA GLY A 192 -2.06 -1.83 -24.61
C GLY A 192 -3.44 -2.14 -25.19
N SER A 193 -3.50 -2.27 -26.51
CA SER A 193 -4.65 -2.84 -27.20
C SER A 193 -4.68 -4.37 -27.02
N LEU A 194 -5.21 -4.83 -25.89
CA LEU A 194 -5.85 -6.15 -25.81
C LEU A 194 -7.36 -5.96 -25.65
N ARG A 195 -8.00 -5.30 -26.63
CA ARG A 195 -9.43 -5.52 -26.85
C ARG A 195 -9.58 -6.92 -27.47
N PRO A 196 -10.33 -7.86 -26.87
CA PRO A 196 -10.71 -9.08 -27.57
C PRO A 196 -11.44 -8.68 -28.85
N ALA A 197 -10.92 -9.12 -30.00
CA ALA A 197 -11.57 -8.92 -31.29
C ALA A 197 -13.02 -9.44 -31.20
N GLY A 198 -14.01 -8.54 -31.22
CA GLY A 198 -15.43 -8.89 -31.23
C GLY A 198 -16.35 -8.13 -30.28
N THR A 199 -15.85 -7.28 -29.36
CA THR A 199 -16.73 -6.37 -28.61
C THR A 199 -16.94 -5.08 -29.38
N TYR A 200 -18.12 -4.95 -30.00
CA TYR A 200 -18.63 -3.70 -30.55
C TYR A 200 -18.87 -2.71 -29.41
N GLY A 201 -17.83 -1.93 -29.09
CA GLY A 201 -17.86 -0.82 -28.15
C GLY A 201 -16.97 0.28 -28.69
N HIS A 202 -17.54 1.48 -28.77
CA HIS A 202 -17.02 2.71 -29.36
C HIS A 202 -15.47 2.84 -29.48
N ARG A 203 -15.02 3.34 -30.65
CA ARG A 203 -13.74 4.04 -30.81
C ARG A 203 -13.55 5.03 -29.63
N PRO A 204 -12.31 5.33 -29.20
CA PRO A 204 -12.07 6.43 -28.27
C PRO A 204 -12.35 7.75 -29.01
N GLY A 205 -13.62 8.12 -29.08
CA GLY A 205 -14.10 9.41 -29.53
C GLY A 205 -14.27 10.28 -28.29
N LYS A 206 -13.32 11.18 -28.04
CA LYS A 206 -13.42 12.35 -27.15
C LYS A 206 -13.76 12.16 -25.66
N SER A 207 -14.18 10.99 -25.19
CA SER A 207 -14.36 10.68 -23.76
C SER A 207 -13.55 9.44 -23.41
N GLY A 208 -12.37 9.64 -22.81
CA GLY A 208 -11.60 8.54 -22.23
C GLY A 208 -12.47 7.76 -21.25
N GLU A 209 -12.40 6.44 -21.31
CA GLU A 209 -13.09 5.58 -20.36
C GLU A 209 -12.50 5.86 -18.96
N CYS A 210 -13.34 6.38 -18.07
CA CYS A 210 -12.95 6.87 -16.74
C CYS A 210 -13.46 5.97 -15.62
N VAL A 211 -14.07 4.82 -15.93
CA VAL A 211 -14.68 3.94 -14.93
C VAL A 211 -14.19 2.51 -15.14
N PHE A 212 -13.64 1.94 -14.07
CA PHE A 212 -13.05 0.63 -14.05
C PHE A 212 -13.60 -0.19 -12.90
N THR A 213 -13.70 -1.51 -13.06
CA THR A 213 -14.18 -2.39 -11.98
C THR A 213 -13.18 -3.48 -11.67
N LEU A 214 -12.98 -3.77 -10.38
CA LEU A 214 -12.22 -4.92 -9.90
C LEU A 214 -13.22 -5.99 -9.41
N LEU A 215 -13.03 -7.20 -9.91
CA LEU A 215 -13.86 -8.37 -9.60
C LEU A 215 -13.05 -9.40 -8.81
N ASP A 216 -13.64 -10.04 -7.79
CA ASP A 216 -13.10 -11.30 -7.29
C ASP A 216 -13.26 -12.42 -8.34
N SER A 217 -12.24 -13.26 -8.40
CA SER A 217 -12.14 -14.38 -9.35
C SER A 217 -12.20 -15.73 -8.68
N SER A 218 -12.81 -15.77 -7.48
CA SER A 218 -13.00 -17.01 -6.76
C SER A 218 -13.80 -18.01 -7.61
N PRO A 219 -13.38 -19.29 -7.68
CA PRO A 219 -14.04 -20.28 -8.50
C PRO A 219 -15.38 -20.79 -7.94
N ASP A 220 -15.74 -20.41 -6.70
CA ASP A 220 -16.78 -21.10 -5.90
C ASP A 220 -18.07 -20.31 -5.66
N GLY A 221 -18.21 -19.05 -6.08
CA GLY A 221 -19.49 -18.35 -5.95
C GLY A 221 -19.42 -16.84 -6.05
N ASP A 222 -20.44 -16.29 -6.71
CA ASP A 222 -20.74 -14.89 -7.05
C ASP A 222 -19.61 -14.03 -7.64
N ARG A 223 -19.76 -13.73 -8.94
CA ARG A 223 -18.91 -12.81 -9.70
C ARG A 223 -19.32 -11.36 -9.41
N GLY A 224 -19.21 -10.96 -8.15
CA GLY A 224 -19.51 -9.61 -7.69
C GLY A 224 -18.46 -8.60 -8.16
N VAL A 225 -18.91 -7.38 -8.42
CA VAL A 225 -18.02 -6.22 -8.46
C VAL A 225 -17.74 -5.84 -7.02
N ASP A 226 -16.46 -5.85 -6.62
CA ASP A 226 -16.07 -5.48 -5.26
C ASP A 226 -15.64 -4.02 -5.17
N ILE A 227 -15.02 -3.50 -6.23
CA ILE A 227 -14.47 -2.15 -6.25
C ILE A 227 -14.72 -1.50 -7.59
N ILE A 228 -15.23 -0.28 -7.57
CA ILE A 228 -15.34 0.59 -8.74
C ILE A 228 -14.34 1.74 -8.59
N VAL A 229 -13.57 2.01 -9.64
CA VAL A 229 -12.56 3.05 -9.68
C VAL A 229 -12.95 4.06 -10.75
N PHE A 230 -13.19 5.29 -10.32
CA PHE A 230 -13.50 6.43 -11.18
C PHE A 230 -12.23 7.26 -11.36
N VAL A 231 -11.61 7.16 -12.52
CA VAL A 231 -10.37 7.85 -12.84
C VAL A 231 -10.70 9.22 -13.41
N SER A 232 -10.20 10.27 -12.75
CA SER A 232 -10.32 11.64 -13.23
C SER A 232 -9.17 12.02 -14.16
N SER A 233 -7.93 11.75 -13.75
CA SER A 233 -6.76 12.14 -14.53
C SER A 233 -5.51 11.36 -14.16
N MET A 234 -4.54 11.33 -15.07
CA MET A 234 -3.18 10.88 -14.78
C MET A 234 -2.28 12.11 -14.52
N ARG A 235 -1.44 12.06 -13.50
CA ARG A 235 -0.57 13.17 -13.08
C ARG A 235 0.88 12.71 -12.98
N LEU A 236 1.82 13.63 -13.24
CA LEU A 236 3.26 13.35 -13.19
C LEU A 236 3.91 14.04 -11.99
N ASP A 237 4.51 13.26 -11.09
CA ASP A 237 5.42 13.78 -10.06
C ASP A 237 6.87 13.67 -10.56
N LEU A 238 7.38 14.79 -11.09
CA LEU A 238 8.74 14.90 -11.61
C LEU A 238 9.80 14.75 -10.52
N ALA A 239 9.54 15.22 -9.30
CA ALA A 239 10.50 15.15 -8.22
C ALA A 239 10.75 13.70 -7.78
N ARG A 240 9.71 12.88 -7.78
CA ARG A 240 9.77 11.46 -7.41
C ARG A 240 9.85 10.51 -8.61
N ARG A 241 9.83 11.05 -9.84
CA ARG A 241 9.79 10.28 -11.10
C ARG A 241 8.69 9.22 -11.09
N SER A 242 7.52 9.57 -10.55
CA SER A 242 6.38 8.67 -10.40
C SER A 242 5.15 9.20 -11.14
N VAL A 243 4.34 8.30 -11.66
CA VAL A 243 3.04 8.62 -12.26
C VAL A 243 1.95 8.30 -11.24
N LEU A 244 1.01 9.22 -11.07
CA LEU A 244 -0.12 9.08 -10.17
C LEU A 244 -1.42 9.03 -10.95
N LEU A 245 -2.38 8.29 -10.41
CA LEU A 245 -3.73 8.24 -10.94
C LEU A 245 -4.68 8.89 -9.95
N ASP A 246 -5.21 10.04 -10.34
CA ASP A 246 -6.20 10.79 -9.59
C ASP A 246 -7.56 10.12 -9.79
N CYS A 247 -8.04 9.41 -8.77
CA CYS A 247 -9.24 8.59 -8.88
C CYS A 247 -10.03 8.55 -7.56
N ALA A 248 -11.35 8.40 -7.69
CA ALA A 248 -12.23 8.02 -6.60
C ALA A 248 -12.42 6.49 -6.62
N VAL A 249 -12.36 5.87 -5.45
CA VAL A 249 -12.52 4.42 -5.30
C VAL A 249 -13.75 4.16 -4.44
N LEU A 250 -14.69 3.37 -4.96
CA LEU A 250 -15.88 2.93 -4.26
C LEU A 250 -15.79 1.42 -4.01
N ALA A 251 -15.55 1.05 -2.75
CA ALA A 251 -15.66 -0.34 -2.32
C ALA A 251 -17.14 -0.69 -2.11
N LEU A 252 -17.64 -1.69 -2.84
CA LEU A 252 -19.00 -2.18 -2.75
C LEU A 252 -19.13 -3.12 -1.55
N THR A 253 -19.59 -2.57 -0.45
CA THR A 253 -19.97 -3.34 0.74
C THR A 253 -21.47 -3.65 0.68
N PRO A 254 -21.97 -4.70 1.36
CA PRO A 254 -23.40 -5.03 1.35
C PRO A 254 -24.29 -3.84 1.73
N GLY A 255 -23.90 -3.05 2.74
CA GLY A 255 -24.64 -1.86 3.15
C GLY A 255 -24.62 -0.74 2.11
N ILE A 256 -23.54 -0.59 1.34
CA ILE A 256 -23.51 0.33 0.20
C ILE A 256 -24.41 -0.21 -0.90
N MET A 257 -24.29 -1.49 -1.27
CA MET A 257 -25.09 -2.11 -2.34
C MET A 257 -26.59 -1.98 -2.13
N VAL A 258 -27.09 -2.15 -0.90
CA VAL A 258 -28.50 -1.93 -0.56
C VAL A 258 -28.92 -0.50 -0.91
N ARG A 259 -28.12 0.50 -0.53
CA ARG A 259 -28.39 1.92 -0.84
C ARG A 259 -28.24 2.25 -2.32
N LEU A 260 -27.39 1.53 -3.05
CA LEU A 260 -27.22 1.72 -4.49
C LEU A 260 -28.41 1.13 -5.28
N GLY A 261 -28.99 0.02 -4.82
CA GLY A 261 -30.20 -0.56 -5.41
C GLY A 261 -31.42 0.37 -5.35
N GLU A 262 -31.44 1.31 -4.41
CA GLU A 262 -32.50 2.32 -4.28
C GLU A 262 -32.28 3.56 -5.18
N MET A 263 -31.10 3.70 -5.79
CA MET A 263 -30.72 4.89 -6.56
C MET A 263 -30.78 4.66 -8.07
N ARG A 264 -31.68 5.37 -8.77
CA ARG A 264 -31.79 5.40 -10.26
C ARG A 264 -30.49 5.77 -11.00
N PHE A 265 -29.53 6.39 -10.31
CA PHE A 265 -28.21 6.74 -10.85
C PHE A 265 -27.43 5.49 -11.32
N TRP A 266 -27.62 4.34 -10.68
CA TRP A 266 -26.90 3.10 -10.99
C TRP A 266 -27.34 2.44 -12.29
N GLU A 267 -28.58 2.67 -12.72
CA GLU A 267 -29.08 2.18 -14.01
C GLU A 267 -28.33 2.81 -15.19
N ARG A 268 -27.84 4.05 -15.04
CA ARG A 268 -26.98 4.70 -16.06
C ARG A 268 -25.54 4.21 -16.00
N VAL A 269 -24.95 4.14 -14.82
CA VAL A 269 -23.53 3.74 -14.66
C VAL A 269 -23.29 2.29 -15.05
N MET A 270 -24.28 1.41 -14.84
CA MET A 270 -24.20 -0.02 -15.22
C MET A 270 -24.86 -0.32 -16.58
N SER A 271 -25.35 0.70 -17.29
CA SER A 271 -25.85 0.52 -18.65
C SER A 271 -24.70 0.08 -19.56
N PRO A 272 -24.82 -1.05 -20.27
CA PRO A 272 -23.79 -1.52 -21.20
C PRO A 272 -23.53 -0.56 -22.37
N SER A 273 -24.30 0.53 -22.51
CA SER A 273 -24.10 1.57 -23.51
C SER A 273 -23.02 2.61 -23.16
N GLU A 274 -22.56 2.69 -21.91
CA GLU A 274 -21.56 3.69 -21.47
C GLU A 274 -20.33 3.03 -20.82
N GLY A 275 -19.40 2.54 -21.65
CA GLY A 275 -17.95 2.57 -21.36
C GLY A 275 -17.39 1.94 -20.08
N VAL A 276 -18.09 1.03 -19.39
CA VAL A 276 -17.54 0.33 -18.21
C VAL A 276 -16.59 -0.78 -18.66
N VAL A 277 -15.29 -0.61 -18.38
CA VAL A 277 -14.30 -1.66 -18.63
C VAL A 277 -14.16 -2.55 -17.40
N ILE A 278 -14.49 -3.83 -17.59
CA ILE A 278 -14.52 -4.83 -16.53
C ILE A 278 -13.15 -5.51 -16.42
N PHE A 279 -12.43 -5.32 -15.30
CA PHE A 279 -11.21 -6.08 -15.05
C PHE A 279 -11.52 -7.42 -14.41
N LYS A 280 -11.33 -8.46 -15.20
CA LYS A 280 -11.29 -9.83 -14.71
C LYS A 280 -9.97 -10.09 -14.01
N VAL A 281 -10.00 -10.27 -12.69
CA VAL A 281 -8.88 -10.86 -11.98
C VAL A 281 -8.76 -12.31 -12.48
N GLY A 282 -7.62 -12.64 -13.09
CA GLY A 282 -7.46 -13.90 -13.82
C GLY A 282 -6.91 -15.01 -12.94
N GLY A 283 -7.78 -15.90 -12.47
CA GLY A 283 -7.44 -17.27 -12.11
C GLY A 283 -8.03 -18.24 -13.13
N ARG A 284 -7.24 -18.69 -14.11
CA ARG A 284 -7.56 -19.89 -14.91
C ARG A 284 -6.59 -21.01 -14.53
N ARG A 285 -7.17 -22.22 -14.49
CA ARG A 285 -6.67 -23.49 -13.94
C ARG A 285 -5.21 -23.81 -14.28
#